data_AF-A0A5N7ZAQ7-F1
#
_entry.id   AF-A0A5N7ZAQ7-F1
#
_cell.length_a   1.000
_cell.length_b   1.000
_cell.length_c   1.000
_cell.angle_alpha   90.00
_cell.angle_beta   90.00
_cell.angle_gamma   90.00
#
_symmetry.space_group_name_H-M   'P 1'
#
loop_
_entity.id
_entity.type
_entity.pdbx_description
1 polymer ?
#
loop_
_entity_poly.entity_id
_entity_poly.type
_entity_poly.pdbx_seq_one_letter_code
_entity_poly.pdbx_strand_id
1 'polypeptide(L)'
;MDHLIATDLFEKLGLEVIIGIEGERVVNSRDFYSVFTTEVNFKVINSGNTIGDVPLSEQIQEEENILLAAKIWKIVGIDFKAKKIEVIPANDGKPPRFFGNGGAIDSQIREKMLEILYSTTQYEFLNEECLNAVHELRKEFTIFPITDIRSERPLLTKENKLELFMFAGTHVNRTLELLLRMQGITVSSGSGPDSLKMDHKDEANFGALISNLSDVEKKMETYITENLPEGDLPDSKFGHLLPVAYQTKLILEKFYKIEEGIAFLKQLKTIRNPENSSAEVMKNHTL
;
A
#
# COMPACT_ATOMS: atom_id res chain seq x y z
N MET A 1 2.14 27.37 -15.48
CA MET A 1 1.82 28.74 -15.06
C MET A 1 0.37 29.08 -15.40
N ASP A 2 -0.04 28.88 -16.66
CA ASP A 2 -1.38 29.21 -17.13
C ASP A 2 -2.53 28.61 -16.31
N HIS A 3 -2.40 27.36 -15.85
CA HIS A 3 -3.38 26.74 -14.96
C HIS A 3 -3.57 27.51 -13.65
N LEU A 4 -2.48 27.92 -13.00
CA LEU A 4 -2.54 28.65 -11.72
C LEU A 4 -3.14 30.06 -11.91
N ILE A 5 -2.98 30.64 -13.10
CA ILE A 5 -3.64 31.89 -13.47
C ILE A 5 -5.14 31.65 -13.72
N ALA A 6 -5.48 30.58 -14.44
CA ALA A 6 -6.88 30.23 -14.76
C ALA A 6 -7.70 29.84 -13.52
N THR A 7 -7.05 29.41 -12.43
CA THR A 7 -7.69 29.09 -11.15
C THR A 7 -7.60 30.23 -10.14
N ASP A 8 -7.20 31.44 -10.56
CA ASP A 8 -7.02 32.62 -9.70
C ASP A 8 -6.10 32.40 -8.49
N LEU A 9 -5.21 31.40 -8.55
CA LEU A 9 -4.13 31.21 -7.57
C LEU A 9 -3.08 32.30 -7.76
N PHE A 10 -2.79 32.60 -9.02
CA PHE A 10 -1.95 33.72 -9.44
C PHE A 10 -2.71 34.65 -10.36
N GLU A 11 -2.35 35.93 -10.35
CA GLU A 11 -2.86 36.92 -11.29
C GLU A 11 -1.69 37.51 -12.07
N LYS A 12 -1.85 37.66 -13.38
CA LYS A 12 -0.82 38.22 -14.26
C LYS A 12 -1.08 39.71 -14.50
N LEU A 13 -0.13 40.55 -14.11
CA LEU A 13 -0.14 42.00 -14.32
C LEU A 13 0.97 42.38 -15.31
N GLY A 14 0.65 42.40 -16.60
CA GLY A 14 1.63 42.67 -17.65
C GLY A 14 2.72 41.58 -17.70
N LEU A 15 3.93 41.93 -17.27
CA LEU A 15 5.07 41.00 -17.16
C LEU A 15 5.22 40.39 -15.76
N GLU A 16 4.51 40.91 -14.78
CA GLU A 16 4.57 40.49 -13.38
C GLU A 16 3.47 39.45 -13.09
N VAL A 17 3.72 38.64 -12.07
CA VAL A 17 2.74 37.69 -11.54
C VAL A 17 2.64 37.91 -10.04
N ILE A 18 1.41 38.17 -9.59
CA ILE A 18 1.07 38.36 -8.18
C ILE A 18 0.15 37.23 -7.71
N ILE A 19 -0.20 37.25 -6.43
CA ILE A 19 -1.16 36.32 -5.84
C ILE A 19 -2.57 36.73 -6.30
N GLY A 20 -3.33 35.79 -6.86
CA GLY A 20 -4.72 36.02 -7.25
C GLY A 20 -5.68 35.85 -6.07
N ILE A 21 -6.98 36.08 -6.28
CA ILE A 21 -8.00 36.06 -5.21
C ILE A 21 -8.05 34.71 -4.48
N GLU A 22 -8.00 33.58 -5.19
CA GLU A 22 -7.97 32.26 -4.55
C GLU A 22 -6.62 32.02 -3.86
N GLY A 23 -5.53 32.51 -4.45
CA GLY A 23 -4.21 32.51 -3.83
C GLY A 23 -4.19 33.25 -2.49
N GLU A 24 -4.85 34.41 -2.39
CA GLU A 24 -4.94 35.18 -1.15
C GLU A 24 -5.66 34.37 -0.04
N ARG A 25 -6.69 33.61 -0.38
CA ARG A 25 -7.36 32.72 0.58
C ARG A 25 -6.44 31.63 1.10
N VAL A 26 -5.65 31.03 0.22
CA VAL A 26 -4.68 30.00 0.60
C VAL A 26 -3.62 30.59 1.52
N VAL A 27 -2.95 31.68 1.14
CA VAL A 27 -1.83 32.24 1.93
C VAL A 27 -2.25 32.89 3.24
N ASN A 28 -3.48 33.43 3.33
CA ASN A 28 -4.01 34.01 4.56
C ASN A 28 -4.59 32.96 5.53
N SER A 29 -4.71 31.70 5.10
CA SER A 29 -5.11 30.62 6.01
C SER A 29 -4.00 30.35 7.03
N ARG A 30 -4.38 30.09 8.29
CA ARG A 30 -3.43 29.62 9.31
C ARG A 30 -2.74 28.32 8.90
N ASP A 31 -3.47 27.49 8.14
CA ASP A 31 -2.93 26.23 7.65
C ASP A 31 -1.72 26.50 6.77
N PHE A 32 -1.65 27.60 6.02
CA PHE A 32 -0.51 27.91 5.16
C PHE A 32 0.83 27.90 5.88
N TYR A 33 0.85 28.45 7.08
CA TYR A 33 2.06 28.59 7.91
C TYR A 33 2.36 27.36 8.77
N SER A 34 1.45 26.38 8.85
CA SER A 34 1.68 25.13 9.57
C SER A 34 2.64 24.21 8.79
N VAL A 35 3.57 23.55 9.47
CA VAL A 35 4.39 22.49 8.86
C VAL A 35 3.58 21.19 8.70
N PHE A 36 2.53 21.01 9.51
CA PHE A 36 1.68 19.83 9.51
C PHE A 36 0.41 20.07 8.69
N THR A 37 0.05 19.09 7.87
CA THR A 37 -1.27 19.03 7.22
C THR A 37 -2.27 18.50 8.23
N THR A 38 -3.46 19.10 8.32
CA THR A 38 -4.56 18.53 9.09
C THR A 38 -5.07 17.28 8.37
N GLU A 39 -5.05 16.13 9.04
CA GLU A 39 -5.58 14.89 8.47
C GLU A 39 -7.07 15.03 8.14
N VAL A 40 -7.41 14.64 6.91
CA VAL A 40 -8.81 14.59 6.47
C VAL A 40 -9.44 13.32 7.01
N ASN A 41 -10.39 13.49 7.93
CA ASN A 41 -11.13 12.39 8.51
C ASN A 41 -12.42 12.09 7.73
N PHE A 42 -12.72 10.79 7.62
CA PHE A 42 -13.93 10.24 7.04
C PHE A 42 -14.90 9.82 8.15
N LYS A 43 -16.19 10.11 7.96
CA LYS A 43 -17.26 9.68 8.85
C LYS A 43 -17.56 8.21 8.65
N VAL A 44 -17.43 7.42 9.71
CA VAL A 44 -17.80 6.01 9.68
C VAL A 44 -19.27 5.87 10.09
N ILE A 45 -20.06 5.23 9.24
CA ILE A 45 -21.51 5.12 9.36
C ILE A 45 -21.91 3.66 9.36
N ASN A 46 -22.71 3.25 10.34
CA ASN A 46 -23.39 1.97 10.35
C ASN A 46 -24.90 2.21 10.39
N SER A 47 -25.62 1.67 9.39
CA SER A 47 -27.09 1.72 9.33
C SER A 47 -27.66 3.13 9.54
N GLY A 48 -27.01 4.13 8.91
CA GLY A 48 -27.39 5.55 9.01
C GLY A 48 -26.89 6.30 10.24
N ASN A 49 -26.28 5.63 11.22
CA ASN A 49 -25.73 6.27 12.42
C ASN A 49 -24.22 6.45 12.31
N THR A 50 -23.72 7.66 12.59
CA THR A 50 -22.27 7.92 12.70
C THR A 50 -21.73 7.29 13.98
N ILE A 51 -20.75 6.40 13.83
CA ILE A 51 -20.10 5.71 14.95
C ILE A 51 -18.76 6.36 15.34
N GLY A 52 -18.18 7.18 14.45
CA GLY A 52 -16.96 7.95 14.69
C GLY A 52 -16.37 8.48 13.39
N ASP A 53 -15.12 8.93 13.45
CA ASP A 53 -14.36 9.39 12.29
C ASP A 53 -12.98 8.69 12.27
N VAL A 54 -12.45 8.42 11.08
CA VAL A 54 -11.12 7.82 10.87
C VAL A 54 -10.35 8.56 9.78
N PRO A 55 -9.02 8.71 9.87
CA PRO A 55 -8.24 9.32 8.80
C PRO A 55 -8.25 8.42 7.56
N LEU A 56 -8.20 9.05 6.37
CA LEU A 56 -7.99 8.31 5.14
C LEU A 56 -6.59 7.67 5.16
N SER A 57 -6.53 6.37 4.95
CA SER A 57 -5.28 5.60 4.94
C SER A 57 -5.42 4.40 4.01
N GLU A 58 -4.31 3.72 3.71
CA GLU A 58 -4.30 2.50 2.87
C GLU A 58 -5.19 1.37 3.43
N GLN A 59 -5.56 1.45 4.71
CA GLN A 59 -6.45 0.52 5.41
C GLN A 59 -7.91 0.64 4.97
N ILE A 60 -8.28 1.80 4.44
CA ILE A 60 -9.66 2.12 4.07
C ILE A 60 -9.90 1.57 2.66
N GLN A 61 -10.17 0.27 2.60
CA GLN A 61 -10.57 -0.45 1.40
C GLN A 61 -11.84 -1.26 1.69
N GLU A 62 -12.69 -1.42 0.67
CA GLU A 62 -13.83 -2.32 0.79
C GLU A 62 -13.37 -3.74 1.11
N GLU A 63 -14.17 -4.48 1.87
CA GLU A 63 -13.88 -5.83 2.37
C GLU A 63 -12.74 -5.94 3.41
N GLU A 64 -12.15 -4.82 3.83
CA GLU A 64 -11.25 -4.75 4.98
C GLU A 64 -11.99 -4.43 6.28
N ASN A 65 -11.36 -4.81 7.41
CA ASN A 65 -11.92 -4.61 8.75
C ASN A 65 -11.20 -3.46 9.48
N ILE A 66 -11.97 -2.62 10.17
CA ILE A 66 -11.46 -1.53 11.01
C ILE A 66 -11.90 -1.70 12.46
N LEU A 67 -11.05 -1.32 13.41
CA LEU A 67 -11.45 -1.23 14.82
C LEU A 67 -11.91 0.20 15.12
N LEU A 68 -13.16 0.36 15.53
CA LEU A 68 -13.69 1.65 15.94
C LEU A 68 -14.71 1.47 17.06
N ALA A 69 -14.64 2.33 18.09
CA ALA A 69 -15.49 2.25 19.28
C ALA A 69 -15.51 0.84 19.93
N ALA A 70 -14.32 0.23 20.05
CA ALA A 70 -14.11 -1.11 20.61
C ALA A 70 -14.88 -2.25 19.88
N LYS A 71 -15.26 -2.04 18.62
CA LYS A 71 -15.90 -3.04 17.77
C LYS A 71 -15.18 -3.14 16.43
N ILE A 72 -15.21 -4.34 15.86
CA ILE A 72 -14.66 -4.60 14.53
C ILE A 72 -15.78 -4.41 13.51
N TRP A 73 -15.49 -3.59 12.50
CA TRP A 73 -16.42 -3.22 11.46
C TRP A 73 -15.84 -3.60 10.10
N LYS A 74 -16.64 -4.22 9.25
CA LYS A 74 -16.29 -4.50 7.86
C LYS A 74 -16.72 -3.34 6.99
N ILE A 75 -15.79 -2.81 6.19
CA ILE A 75 -16.07 -1.76 5.20
C ILE A 75 -16.83 -2.39 4.03
N VAL A 76 -18.00 -1.83 3.73
CA VAL A 76 -18.86 -2.28 2.60
C VAL A 76 -19.03 -1.23 1.52
N GLY A 77 -18.59 0.00 1.77
CA GLY A 77 -18.62 1.07 0.78
C GLY A 77 -17.87 2.31 1.26
N ILE A 78 -17.27 3.04 0.31
CA ILE A 78 -16.54 4.28 0.58
C ILE A 78 -17.04 5.37 -0.37
N ASP A 79 -17.59 6.43 0.18
CA ASP A 79 -17.93 7.65 -0.55
C ASP A 79 -16.85 8.71 -0.29
N PHE A 80 -15.88 8.77 -1.20
CA PHE A 80 -14.77 9.73 -1.15
C PHE A 80 -15.25 11.18 -1.21
N LYS A 81 -16.30 11.46 -1.98
CA LYS A 81 -16.82 12.82 -2.16
C LYS A 81 -17.53 13.32 -0.91
N ALA A 82 -18.35 12.46 -0.29
CA ALA A 82 -19.02 12.78 0.96
C ALA A 82 -18.14 12.59 2.20
N LYS A 83 -16.92 12.05 2.04
CA LYS A 83 -16.01 11.63 3.12
C LYS A 83 -16.70 10.71 4.11
N LYS A 84 -17.35 9.66 3.59
CA LYS A 84 -18.11 8.68 4.38
C LYS A 84 -17.64 7.26 4.10
N ILE A 85 -17.62 6.45 5.14
CA ILE A 85 -17.34 5.01 5.07
C ILE A 85 -18.55 4.30 5.63
N GLU A 86 -19.17 3.45 4.81
CA GLU A 86 -20.27 2.59 5.24
C GLU A 86 -19.72 1.26 5.75
N VAL A 87 -20.18 0.85 6.93
CA VAL A 87 -19.70 -0.36 7.59
C VAL A 87 -20.82 -1.21 8.18
N ILE A 88 -20.55 -2.50 8.28
CA ILE A 88 -21.39 -3.49 8.99
C ILE A 88 -20.57 -4.18 10.10
N PRO A 89 -21.19 -4.77 11.13
CA PRO A 89 -20.45 -5.57 12.11
C PRO A 89 -19.68 -6.71 11.42
N ALA A 90 -18.39 -6.83 11.72
CA ALA A 90 -17.58 -7.91 11.17
C ALA A 90 -17.88 -9.24 11.89
N ASN A 91 -18.16 -10.29 11.11
CA ASN A 91 -18.41 -11.66 11.61
C ASN A 91 -17.49 -12.70 10.95
N ASP A 92 -16.46 -12.25 10.23
CA ASP A 92 -15.55 -13.08 9.44
C ASP A 92 -14.29 -13.53 10.21
N GLY A 93 -14.13 -13.06 11.46
CA GLY A 93 -12.96 -13.36 12.28
C GLY A 93 -11.65 -12.75 11.76
N LYS A 94 -11.71 -11.90 10.72
CA LYS A 94 -10.54 -11.21 10.18
C LYS A 94 -10.15 -10.08 11.14
N PRO A 95 -8.92 -10.07 11.71
CA PRO A 95 -8.53 -9.02 12.64
C PRO A 95 -8.46 -7.66 11.92
N PRO A 96 -8.82 -6.56 12.59
CA PRO A 96 -8.61 -5.23 12.04
C PRO A 96 -7.11 -5.01 11.90
N ARG A 97 -6.68 -4.50 10.75
CA ARG A 97 -5.30 -4.08 10.59
C ARG A 97 -5.12 -2.73 11.26
N PHE A 98 -3.95 -2.52 11.84
CA PHE A 98 -3.49 -1.21 12.28
C PHE A 98 -2.26 -0.89 11.47
N PHE A 99 -2.39 0.05 10.53
CA PHE A 99 -1.23 0.67 9.94
C PHE A 99 -0.90 1.87 10.83
N GLY A 100 0.28 1.82 11.46
CA GLY A 100 0.87 3.03 12.02
C GLY A 100 1.25 3.97 10.87
N ASN A 101 1.35 5.27 11.15
CA ASN A 101 1.89 6.25 10.20
C ASN A 101 3.44 6.12 10.14
N GLY A 102 3.93 4.88 9.99
CA GLY A 102 5.34 4.58 9.83
C GLY A 102 5.81 5.01 8.44
N GLY A 103 7.04 5.51 8.35
CA GLY A 103 7.63 5.86 7.05
C GLY A 103 7.77 4.65 6.13
N ALA A 104 7.93 4.92 4.83
CA ALA A 104 8.23 3.88 3.86
C ALA A 104 9.51 3.12 4.25
N ILE A 105 9.45 1.79 4.14
CA ILE A 105 10.58 0.90 4.43
C ILE A 105 11.38 0.71 3.16
N ASP A 106 12.68 0.95 3.24
CA ASP A 106 13.60 0.74 2.12
C ASP A 106 13.80 -0.75 1.80
N SER A 107 14.00 -1.06 0.51
CA SER A 107 14.22 -2.43 0.01
C SER A 107 15.37 -3.14 0.73
N GLN A 108 16.44 -2.43 1.12
CA GLN A 108 17.57 -3.04 1.82
C GLN A 108 17.19 -3.67 3.17
N ILE A 109 16.24 -3.08 3.89
CA ILE A 109 15.78 -3.63 5.18
C ILE A 109 15.07 -4.95 4.94
N ARG A 110 14.18 -5.00 3.94
CA ARG A 110 13.39 -6.19 3.61
C ARG A 110 14.25 -7.30 3.00
N GLU A 111 15.23 -6.95 2.16
CA GLU A 111 16.25 -7.87 1.67
C GLU A 111 17.05 -8.48 2.83
N LYS A 112 17.47 -7.66 3.81
CA LYS A 112 18.18 -8.15 4.99
C LYS A 112 17.33 -9.08 5.85
N MET A 113 16.02 -8.81 5.98
CA MET A 113 15.09 -9.72 6.66
C MET A 113 15.07 -11.09 5.97
N LEU A 114 14.98 -11.13 4.63
CA LEU A 114 15.03 -12.40 3.89
C LEU A 114 16.37 -13.12 4.09
N GLU A 115 17.49 -12.40 4.04
CA GLU A 115 18.82 -12.96 4.32
C GLU A 115 18.90 -13.60 5.72
N ILE A 116 18.34 -12.96 6.74
CA ILE A 116 18.31 -13.48 8.12
C ILE A 116 17.53 -14.80 8.21
N LEU A 117 16.41 -14.91 7.47
CA LEU A 117 15.56 -16.11 7.44
C LEU A 117 16.24 -17.31 6.76
N TYR A 118 17.13 -17.07 5.79
CA TYR A 118 17.85 -18.13 5.08
C TYR A 118 19.31 -18.31 5.50
N SER A 119 19.76 -17.53 6.48
CA SER A 119 21.09 -17.64 7.07
C SER A 119 21.08 -18.53 8.33
N THR A 120 22.20 -19.18 8.60
CA THR A 120 22.46 -19.90 9.86
C THR A 120 23.16 -19.02 10.91
N THR A 121 23.39 -17.74 10.61
CA THR A 121 24.07 -16.80 11.52
C THR A 121 23.31 -16.69 12.84
N GLN A 122 24.08 -16.78 13.93
CA GLN A 122 23.63 -16.47 15.30
C GLN A 122 24.09 -15.06 15.65
N TYR A 123 23.21 -14.27 16.26
CA TYR A 123 23.47 -12.88 16.58
C TYR A 123 23.70 -12.73 18.09
N GLU A 124 24.94 -12.51 18.50
CA GLU A 124 25.35 -12.47 19.92
C GLU A 124 24.67 -11.35 20.72
N PHE A 125 24.16 -10.32 20.05
CA PHE A 125 23.45 -9.20 20.68
C PHE A 125 21.96 -9.50 20.95
N LEU A 126 21.43 -10.65 20.52
CA LEU A 126 20.05 -11.04 20.79
C LEU A 126 19.95 -11.84 22.09
N ASN A 127 18.91 -11.58 22.88
CA ASN A 127 18.55 -12.43 24.02
C ASN A 127 17.88 -13.74 23.54
N GLU A 128 17.65 -14.68 24.47
CA GLU A 128 17.07 -15.99 24.14
C GLU A 128 15.69 -15.90 23.48
N GLU A 129 14.84 -14.97 23.93
CA GLU A 129 13.49 -14.76 23.37
C GLU A 129 13.57 -14.32 21.89
N CYS A 130 14.44 -13.36 21.58
CA CYS A 130 14.66 -12.90 20.21
C CYS A 130 15.26 -14.01 19.32
N LEU A 131 16.21 -14.78 19.85
CA LEU A 131 16.77 -15.92 19.12
C LEU A 131 15.71 -16.97 18.80
N ASN A 132 14.85 -17.29 19.78
CA ASN A 132 13.73 -18.22 19.59
C ASN A 132 12.75 -17.70 18.53
N ALA A 133 12.41 -16.41 18.54
CA ALA A 133 11.55 -15.81 17.51
C ALA A 133 12.16 -15.93 16.11
N VAL A 134 13.46 -15.64 15.95
CA VAL A 134 14.17 -15.84 14.67
C VAL A 134 14.16 -17.31 14.26
N HIS A 135 14.38 -18.24 15.21
CA HIS A 135 14.34 -19.67 14.92
C HIS A 135 12.98 -20.17 14.47
N GLU A 136 11.89 -19.71 15.07
CA GLU A 136 10.53 -20.06 14.65
C GLU A 136 10.22 -19.51 13.26
N LEU A 137 10.58 -18.26 12.97
CA LEU A 137 10.44 -17.70 11.63
C LEU A 137 11.28 -18.46 10.59
N ARG A 138 12.52 -18.82 10.92
CA ARG A 138 13.35 -19.66 10.04
C ARG A 138 12.66 -20.99 9.71
N LYS A 139 12.12 -21.68 10.74
CA LYS A 139 11.36 -22.93 10.56
C LYS A 139 10.16 -22.72 9.62
N GLU A 140 9.38 -21.67 9.82
CA GLU A 140 8.22 -21.35 8.98
C GLU A 140 8.59 -21.20 7.50
N PHE A 141 9.71 -20.55 7.21
CA PHE A 141 10.17 -20.31 5.84
C PHE A 141 10.99 -21.48 5.22
N THR A 142 11.37 -22.50 6.00
CA THR A 142 12.09 -23.67 5.44
C THR A 142 11.30 -24.46 4.41
N ILE A 143 9.96 -24.33 4.40
CA ILE A 143 9.11 -24.98 3.39
C ILE A 143 9.38 -24.45 1.98
N PHE A 144 10.00 -23.28 1.83
CA PHE A 144 10.39 -22.75 0.54
C PHE A 144 11.88 -22.99 0.32
N PRO A 145 12.28 -23.87 -0.64
CA PRO A 145 13.69 -24.18 -0.90
C PRO A 145 14.38 -23.06 -1.69
N ILE A 146 14.48 -21.87 -1.10
CA ILE A 146 15.16 -20.71 -1.69
C ILE A 146 16.67 -20.93 -1.64
N THR A 147 17.31 -20.74 -2.79
CA THR A 147 18.76 -20.84 -2.99
C THR A 147 19.38 -19.52 -3.39
N ASP A 148 18.62 -18.65 -4.05
CA ASP A 148 19.05 -17.32 -4.46
C ASP A 148 18.12 -16.23 -3.90
N ILE A 149 18.48 -15.70 -2.73
CA ILE A 149 17.73 -14.62 -2.07
C ILE A 149 17.66 -13.31 -2.91
N ARG A 150 18.44 -13.17 -3.98
CA ARG A 150 18.38 -11.98 -4.84
C ARG A 150 17.20 -12.03 -5.80
N SER A 151 16.85 -13.21 -6.31
CA SER A 151 15.80 -13.36 -7.35
C SER A 151 14.59 -14.18 -6.89
N GLU A 152 14.76 -15.05 -5.89
CA GLU A 152 13.72 -15.99 -5.46
C GLU A 152 12.89 -15.43 -4.30
N ARG A 153 11.57 -15.61 -4.34
CA ARG A 153 10.63 -15.17 -3.30
C ARG A 153 9.60 -16.25 -2.95
N PRO A 154 9.24 -16.40 -1.67
CA PRO A 154 8.23 -17.38 -1.25
C PRO A 154 6.85 -17.07 -1.84
N LEU A 155 6.19 -18.11 -2.36
CA LEU A 155 4.79 -18.09 -2.77
C LEU A 155 4.05 -19.23 -2.07
N LEU A 156 3.31 -18.89 -1.01
CA LEU A 156 2.50 -19.83 -0.27
C LEU A 156 1.19 -20.10 -1.03
N THR A 157 0.89 -21.38 -1.26
CA THR A 157 -0.39 -21.83 -1.80
C THR A 157 -1.18 -22.52 -0.70
N LYS A 158 -2.32 -21.94 -0.31
CA LYS A 158 -3.19 -22.48 0.74
C LYS A 158 -4.65 -22.16 0.45
N GLU A 159 -5.55 -23.14 0.56
CA GLU A 159 -7.01 -22.94 0.50
C GLU A 159 -7.50 -22.10 -0.70
N ASN A 160 -6.99 -22.40 -1.91
CA ASN A 160 -7.32 -21.67 -3.15
C ASN A 160 -6.91 -20.18 -3.14
N LYS A 161 -6.00 -19.80 -2.25
CA LYS A 161 -5.34 -18.49 -2.19
C LYS A 161 -3.85 -18.66 -2.43
N LEU A 162 -3.28 -17.62 -3.01
CA LEU A 162 -1.84 -17.44 -3.17
C LEU A 162 -1.40 -16.29 -2.30
N GLU A 163 -0.31 -16.47 -1.59
CA GLU A 163 0.30 -15.44 -0.76
C GLU A 163 1.76 -15.26 -1.14
N LEU A 164 2.07 -14.10 -1.71
CA LEU A 164 3.39 -13.74 -2.18
C LEU A 164 4.12 -12.93 -1.09
N PHE A 165 5.25 -13.44 -0.63
CA PHE A 165 6.13 -12.73 0.30
C PHE A 165 7.23 -12.03 -0.48
N MET A 166 7.07 -10.74 -0.75
CA MET A 166 7.97 -10.03 -1.66
C MET A 166 9.31 -9.65 -1.05
N PHE A 167 9.37 -9.44 0.27
CA PHE A 167 10.57 -8.90 0.93
C PHE A 167 11.20 -7.74 0.13
N ALA A 168 10.35 -6.86 -0.39
CA ALA A 168 10.72 -5.68 -1.13
C ALA A 168 10.27 -4.43 -0.35
N GLY A 169 10.87 -3.28 -0.63
CA GLY A 169 10.54 -2.03 0.05
C GLY A 169 9.10 -1.58 -0.23
N THR A 170 8.55 -0.71 0.63
CA THR A 170 7.16 -0.25 0.56
C THR A 170 6.77 0.27 -0.82
N HIS A 171 7.64 1.08 -1.44
CA HIS A 171 7.37 1.63 -2.77
C HIS A 171 7.38 0.59 -3.89
N VAL A 172 8.18 -0.47 -3.77
CA VAL A 172 8.18 -1.58 -4.73
C VAL A 172 6.90 -2.41 -4.57
N ASN A 173 6.46 -2.65 -3.33
CA ASN A 173 5.19 -3.33 -3.06
C ASN A 173 4.00 -2.55 -3.63
N ARG A 174 3.94 -1.24 -3.39
CA ARG A 174 2.93 -0.34 -3.97
C ARG A 174 2.93 -0.41 -5.51
N THR A 175 4.10 -0.43 -6.15
CA THR A 175 4.20 -0.58 -7.61
C THR A 175 3.55 -1.89 -8.06
N LEU A 176 3.83 -3.02 -7.42
CA LEU A 176 3.19 -4.28 -7.80
C LEU A 176 1.67 -4.25 -7.56
N GLU A 177 1.22 -3.74 -6.42
CA GLU A 177 -0.22 -3.63 -6.12
C GLU A 177 -0.97 -2.81 -7.18
N LEU A 178 -0.38 -1.70 -7.61
CA LEU A 178 -0.93 -0.88 -8.69
C LEU A 178 -0.99 -1.66 -10.01
N LEU A 179 0.08 -2.35 -10.38
CA LEU A 179 0.12 -3.15 -11.61
C LEU A 179 -0.91 -4.30 -11.59
N LEU A 180 -1.08 -4.95 -10.44
CA LEU A 180 -2.10 -5.99 -10.25
C LEU A 180 -3.52 -5.42 -10.39
N ARG A 181 -3.77 -4.27 -9.77
CA ARG A 181 -5.06 -3.57 -9.86
C ARG A 181 -5.39 -3.15 -11.30
N MET A 182 -4.40 -2.68 -12.05
CA MET A 182 -4.55 -2.37 -13.49
C MET A 182 -4.94 -3.59 -14.34
N GLN A 183 -4.63 -4.80 -13.90
CA GLN A 183 -5.05 -6.05 -14.54
C GLN A 183 -6.36 -6.60 -13.96
N GLY A 184 -7.03 -5.88 -13.06
CA GLY A 184 -8.24 -6.34 -12.39
C GLY A 184 -8.00 -7.46 -11.37
N ILE A 185 -6.76 -7.66 -10.93
CA ILE A 185 -6.42 -8.64 -9.89
C ILE A 185 -6.62 -7.99 -8.53
N THR A 186 -7.59 -8.50 -7.77
CA THR A 186 -7.82 -8.04 -6.40
C THR A 186 -6.78 -8.64 -5.48
N VAL A 187 -5.99 -7.79 -4.84
CA VAL A 187 -5.06 -8.16 -3.78
C VAL A 187 -5.57 -7.67 -2.44
N SER A 188 -5.37 -8.50 -1.43
CA SER A 188 -5.50 -8.13 -0.02
C SER A 188 -4.13 -8.31 0.63
N SER A 189 -3.87 -7.66 1.74
CA SER A 189 -2.60 -7.89 2.42
C SER A 189 -2.61 -9.26 3.13
N GLY A 190 -1.42 -9.83 3.32
CA GLY A 190 -1.23 -11.17 3.84
C GLY A 190 -0.92 -11.23 5.34
N SER A 191 -0.41 -12.35 5.80
CA SER A 191 -0.01 -12.65 7.17
C SER A 191 1.39 -12.14 7.52
N GLY A 192 2.30 -12.11 6.56
CA GLY A 192 3.65 -11.60 6.73
C GLY A 192 3.74 -10.09 6.46
N PRO A 193 4.83 -9.45 6.92
CA PRO A 193 5.10 -8.05 6.61
C PRO A 193 5.20 -7.84 5.09
N ASP A 194 4.33 -6.97 4.57
CA ASP A 194 4.18 -6.62 3.15
C ASP A 194 3.94 -7.83 2.21
N SER A 195 3.30 -8.89 2.72
CA SER A 195 2.83 -10.00 1.89
C SER A 195 1.53 -9.66 1.18
N LEU A 196 1.35 -10.19 -0.05
CA LEU A 196 0.18 -9.95 -0.89
C LEU A 196 -0.59 -11.24 -1.14
N LYS A 197 -1.88 -11.24 -0.81
CA LYS A 197 -2.82 -12.34 -1.02
C LYS A 197 -3.69 -12.10 -2.25
N MET A 198 -3.75 -13.09 -3.13
CA MET A 198 -4.62 -13.11 -4.32
C MET A 198 -5.35 -14.46 -4.44
N ASP A 199 -6.41 -14.51 -5.24
CA ASP A 199 -7.07 -15.79 -5.55
C ASP A 199 -6.18 -16.66 -6.43
N HIS A 200 -6.20 -17.98 -6.21
CA HIS A 200 -5.43 -18.91 -7.05
C HIS A 200 -5.87 -18.89 -8.52
N LYS A 201 -7.13 -18.52 -8.80
CA LYS A 201 -7.63 -18.32 -10.17
C LYS A 201 -6.88 -17.21 -10.93
N ASP A 202 -6.31 -16.24 -10.22
CA ASP A 202 -5.63 -15.08 -10.80
C ASP A 202 -4.14 -15.36 -11.08
N GLU A 203 -3.66 -16.56 -10.77
CA GLU A 203 -2.26 -16.95 -10.97
C GLU A 203 -1.82 -16.81 -12.43
N ALA A 204 -2.66 -17.26 -13.37
CA ALA A 204 -2.35 -17.15 -14.79
C ALA A 204 -2.25 -15.68 -15.23
N ASN A 205 -3.11 -14.82 -14.69
CA ASN A 205 -3.10 -13.38 -14.95
C ASN A 205 -1.86 -12.72 -14.33
N PHE A 206 -1.45 -13.15 -13.13
CA PHE A 206 -0.19 -12.72 -12.52
C PHE A 206 1.02 -13.10 -13.38
N GLY A 207 1.11 -14.34 -13.85
CA GLY A 207 2.19 -14.76 -14.76
C GLY A 207 2.20 -13.99 -16.08
N ALA A 208 1.03 -13.70 -16.63
CA ALA A 208 0.89 -12.88 -17.84
C ALA A 208 1.31 -11.41 -17.61
N LEU A 209 1.01 -10.85 -16.44
CA LEU A 209 1.46 -9.51 -16.03
C LEU A 209 3.00 -9.44 -15.98
N ILE A 210 3.65 -10.39 -15.30
CA ILE A 210 5.11 -10.43 -15.19
C ILE A 210 5.77 -10.55 -16.57
N SER A 211 5.12 -11.25 -17.51
CA SER A 211 5.62 -11.40 -18.88
C SER A 211 5.47 -10.13 -19.73
N ASN A 212 4.53 -9.23 -19.40
CA ASN A 212 4.17 -8.04 -20.20
C ASN A 212 4.39 -6.70 -19.46
N LEU A 213 5.33 -6.67 -18.50
CA LEU A 213 5.56 -5.50 -17.62
C LEU A 213 5.77 -4.19 -18.39
N SER A 214 6.51 -4.20 -19.50
CA SER A 214 6.81 -2.98 -20.28
C SER A 214 5.60 -2.35 -20.97
N ASP A 215 4.55 -3.11 -21.26
CA ASP A 215 3.33 -2.56 -21.84
C ASP A 215 2.40 -1.99 -20.78
N VAL A 216 2.41 -2.56 -19.57
CA VAL A 216 1.62 -2.07 -18.44
C VAL A 216 2.25 -0.80 -17.87
N GLU A 217 3.58 -0.73 -17.80
CA GLU A 217 4.34 0.45 -17.38
C GLU A 217 3.92 1.71 -18.15
N LYS A 218 3.80 1.62 -19.49
CA LYS A 218 3.35 2.73 -20.35
C LYS A 218 1.94 3.23 -20.05
N LYS A 219 1.10 2.41 -19.42
CA LYS A 219 -0.29 2.72 -19.09
C LYS A 219 -0.47 3.23 -17.66
N MET A 220 0.57 3.18 -16.82
CA MET A 220 0.47 3.55 -15.40
C MET A 220 0.10 5.02 -15.21
N GLU A 221 0.74 5.92 -15.96
CA GLU A 221 0.46 7.36 -15.85
C GLU A 221 -0.99 7.66 -16.21
N THR A 222 -1.47 7.13 -17.35
CA THR A 222 -2.88 7.25 -17.77
C THR A 222 -3.83 6.68 -16.73
N TYR A 223 -3.55 5.49 -16.20
CA TYR A 223 -4.40 4.85 -15.20
C TYR A 223 -4.50 5.67 -13.91
N ILE A 224 -3.39 6.21 -13.40
CA ILE A 224 -3.40 7.05 -12.19
C ILE A 224 -4.13 8.37 -12.46
N THR A 225 -3.93 8.98 -13.62
CA THR A 225 -4.66 10.20 -14.00
C THR A 225 -6.18 9.96 -14.04
N GLU A 226 -6.62 8.83 -14.59
CA GLU A 226 -8.05 8.47 -14.68
C GLU A 226 -8.67 8.08 -13.33
N ASN A 227 -7.86 7.55 -12.41
CA ASN A 227 -8.29 7.08 -11.08
C ASN A 227 -7.77 7.97 -9.94
N LEU A 228 -7.42 9.23 -10.25
CA LEU A 228 -6.88 10.15 -9.27
C LEU A 228 -7.96 10.43 -8.21
N PRO A 229 -7.71 10.21 -6.92
CA PRO A 229 -8.69 10.56 -5.90
C PRO A 229 -8.96 12.07 -5.95
N GLU A 230 -10.23 12.46 -6.02
CA GLU A 230 -10.62 13.88 -6.01
C GLU A 230 -10.19 14.52 -4.68
N GLY A 231 -9.23 15.46 -4.75
CA GLY A 231 -9.04 16.50 -3.74
C GLY A 231 -8.06 16.21 -2.60
N ASP A 232 -7.46 15.03 -2.49
CA ASP A 232 -6.45 14.78 -1.45
C ASP A 232 -5.27 13.99 -1.99
N LEU A 233 -4.15 14.70 -2.18
CA LEU A 233 -2.86 14.12 -2.55
C LEU A 233 -2.11 13.81 -1.26
N PRO A 234 -1.94 12.53 -0.90
CA PRO A 234 -1.24 12.17 0.32
C PRO A 234 0.18 12.76 0.32
N ASP A 235 0.61 13.26 1.48
CA ASP A 235 1.88 13.96 1.69
C ASP A 235 2.13 15.21 0.82
N SER A 236 1.10 15.85 0.27
CA SER A 236 1.26 17.13 -0.42
C SER A 236 0.18 18.14 -0.05
N LYS A 237 0.50 18.97 0.94
CA LYS A 237 -0.40 19.99 1.49
C LYS A 237 -1.09 20.89 0.46
N PHE A 238 -0.38 21.23 -0.62
CA PHE A 238 -0.90 22.05 -1.72
C PHE A 238 -0.88 21.33 -3.07
N GLY A 239 -0.61 20.03 -3.08
CA GLY A 239 -0.52 19.26 -4.32
C GLY A 239 -1.81 19.31 -5.12
N HIS A 240 -2.96 19.32 -4.44
CA HIS A 240 -4.29 19.36 -5.06
C HIS A 240 -4.54 20.65 -5.88
N LEU A 241 -3.73 21.69 -5.69
CA LEU A 241 -3.79 22.96 -6.44
C LEU A 241 -3.00 22.91 -7.75
N LEU A 242 -2.23 21.84 -7.99
CA LEU A 242 -1.46 21.67 -9.23
C LEU A 242 -2.36 21.17 -10.37
N PRO A 243 -1.98 21.37 -11.65
CA PRO A 243 -2.63 20.69 -12.76
C PRO A 243 -2.57 19.17 -12.59
N VAL A 244 -3.61 18.45 -13.05
CA VAL A 244 -3.75 16.98 -12.93
C VAL A 244 -2.49 16.22 -13.38
N ALA A 245 -1.81 16.66 -14.43
CA ALA A 245 -0.56 16.05 -14.90
C ALA A 245 0.55 16.10 -13.83
N TYR A 246 0.70 17.23 -13.13
CA TYR A 246 1.68 17.36 -12.05
C TYR A 246 1.24 16.67 -10.77
N GLN A 247 -0.07 16.60 -10.50
CA GLN A 247 -0.60 15.77 -9.42
C GLN A 247 -0.23 14.29 -9.63
N THR A 248 -0.46 13.78 -10.84
CA THR A 248 -0.10 12.42 -11.24
C THR A 248 1.41 12.18 -11.08
N LYS A 249 2.23 13.10 -11.60
CA LYS A 249 3.69 13.02 -11.47
C LYS A 249 4.15 13.01 -10.01
N LEU A 250 3.54 13.83 -9.16
CA LEU A 250 3.87 13.88 -7.74
C LEU A 250 3.55 12.56 -7.03
N ILE A 251 2.39 11.95 -7.32
CA ILE A 251 2.03 10.63 -6.80
C ILE A 251 3.06 9.60 -7.24
N LEU A 252 3.38 9.58 -8.53
CA LEU A 252 4.34 8.65 -9.11
C LEU A 252 5.69 8.73 -8.40
N GLU A 253 6.25 9.94 -8.29
CA GLU A 253 7.56 10.14 -7.66
C GLU A 253 7.58 9.84 -6.16
N LYS A 254 6.48 10.10 -5.44
CA LYS A 254 6.43 9.93 -3.98
C LYS A 254 6.07 8.52 -3.54
N PHE A 255 5.14 7.86 -4.21
CA PHE A 255 4.55 6.62 -3.73
C PHE A 255 5.08 5.39 -4.45
N TYR A 256 5.61 5.56 -5.66
CA TYR A 256 5.99 4.44 -6.53
C TYR A 256 7.44 4.56 -6.98
N LYS A 257 8.22 3.50 -6.74
CA LYS A 257 9.51 3.34 -7.41
C LYS A 257 9.29 2.45 -8.63
N ILE A 258 8.81 3.02 -9.73
CA ILE A 258 8.38 2.24 -10.90
C ILE A 258 9.58 1.50 -11.51
N GLU A 259 10.66 2.21 -11.83
CA GLU A 259 11.84 1.60 -12.47
C GLU A 259 12.44 0.48 -11.60
N GLU A 260 12.62 0.73 -10.31
CA GLU A 260 13.12 -0.27 -9.34
C GLU A 260 12.15 -1.46 -9.24
N GLY A 261 10.84 -1.19 -9.15
CA GLY A 261 9.82 -2.23 -9.05
C GLY A 261 9.73 -3.10 -10.30
N ILE A 262 9.76 -2.50 -11.49
CA ILE A 262 9.77 -3.23 -12.77
C ILE A 262 11.06 -4.05 -12.90
N ALA A 263 12.21 -3.49 -12.54
CA ALA A 263 13.48 -4.22 -12.55
C ALA A 263 13.46 -5.42 -11.58
N PHE A 264 12.91 -5.23 -10.38
CA PHE A 264 12.69 -6.29 -9.40
C PHE A 264 11.78 -7.39 -9.95
N LEU A 265 10.61 -7.02 -10.48
CA LEU A 265 9.62 -7.97 -11.01
C LEU A 265 10.14 -8.76 -12.23
N LYS A 266 11.00 -8.16 -13.06
CA LYS A 266 11.66 -8.87 -14.18
C LYS A 266 12.60 -9.98 -13.72
N GLN A 267 13.14 -9.89 -12.51
CA GLN A 267 14.05 -10.89 -11.94
C GLN A 267 13.34 -11.85 -11.00
N LEU A 268 12.08 -11.58 -10.65
CA LEU A 268 11.30 -12.34 -9.68
C LEU A 268 11.09 -13.79 -10.13
N LYS A 269 11.47 -14.71 -9.25
CA LYS A 269 11.14 -16.14 -9.33
C LYS A 269 10.36 -16.53 -8.08
N THR A 270 9.18 -17.09 -8.24
CA THR A 270 8.37 -17.55 -7.11
C THR A 270 8.70 -19.00 -6.76
N ILE A 271 9.02 -19.24 -5.49
CA ILE A 271 9.32 -20.57 -4.95
C ILE A 271 8.14 -21.02 -4.08
N ARG A 272 7.55 -22.17 -4.43
CA ARG A 272 6.35 -22.69 -3.78
C ARG A 272 6.69 -23.56 -2.58
N ASN A 273 5.74 -23.63 -1.64
CA ASN A 273 5.72 -24.71 -0.65
C ASN A 273 5.35 -26.05 -1.32
N PRO A 274 5.76 -27.20 -0.74
CA PRO A 274 5.31 -28.52 -1.18
C PRO A 274 3.79 -28.66 -1.10
N GLU A 275 3.20 -29.42 -2.03
CA GLU A 275 1.74 -29.59 -2.14
C GLU A 275 1.08 -30.16 -0.87
N ASN A 276 1.85 -30.82 0.01
CA ASN A 276 1.35 -31.46 1.25
C ASN A 276 1.53 -30.61 2.53
N SER A 277 2.06 -29.39 2.47
CA SER A 277 2.36 -28.57 3.66
C SER A 277 1.19 -27.71 4.16
N SER A 278 -0.03 -27.95 3.67
CA SER A 278 -1.21 -27.10 3.89
C SER A 278 -1.73 -27.02 5.34
N ALA A 279 -1.21 -27.83 6.27
CA ALA A 279 -1.90 -28.12 7.53
C ALA A 279 -1.42 -27.36 8.79
N GLU A 280 -0.23 -26.75 8.84
CA GLU A 280 0.29 -26.25 10.13
C GLU A 280 0.89 -24.83 10.14
N VAL A 281 0.87 -24.11 9.02
CA VAL A 281 1.41 -22.75 9.00
C VAL A 281 0.32 -21.78 9.47
N MET A 282 0.61 -21.14 10.62
CA MET A 282 -0.12 -20.06 11.29
C MET A 282 -1.15 -20.39 12.39
N LYS A 283 -0.70 -20.95 13.52
CA LYS A 283 -1.41 -20.79 14.81
C LYS A 283 -0.85 -19.70 15.74
N ASN A 284 0.32 -19.12 15.44
CA ASN A 284 1.08 -18.39 16.46
C ASN A 284 1.31 -16.90 16.18
N HIS A 285 0.32 -16.19 15.62
CA HIS A 285 0.33 -14.72 15.65
C HIS A 285 -1.00 -14.22 16.20
N THR A 286 -1.15 -14.39 17.52
CA THR A 286 -2.14 -13.68 18.35
C THR A 286 -1.41 -13.24 19.61
N LEU A 287 -0.80 -12.06 19.53
CA LEU A 287 -0.49 -11.20 20.66
C LEU A 287 -0.84 -9.77 20.26
#